data_AF-A0A709PKT7-F1
#
_entry.id   AF-A0A709PKT7-F1
#
_cell.length_a   1.000
_cell.length_b   1.000
_cell.length_c   1.000
_cell.angle_alpha   90.00
_cell.angle_beta   90.00
_cell.angle_gamma   90.00
#
_symmetry.space_group_name_H-M   'P 1'
#
loop_
_entity.id
_entity.type
_entity.pdbx_description
1 polymer ?
#
loop_
_entity_poly.entity_id
_entity_poly.type
_entity_poly.pdbx_seq_one_letter_code
_entity_poly.pdbx_strand_id
1 'polypeptide(L)'
;PDGWVMVPKRLTAENGAKGALSGEFSETTFISCLECFGDDDCDTCDGSGRIEIKVPVTWSTIKSIWDKGIEYFAAKPSQEVK
;
A
#
# COMPACT_ATOMS: atom_id res chain seq x y z
N PRO A 1 5.27 17.72 19.72
CA PRO A 1 5.15 19.03 19.04
C PRO A 1 3.79 19.12 18.34
N ASP A 2 3.31 20.33 18.06
CA ASP A 2 2.10 20.51 17.27
C ASP A 2 2.21 19.81 15.91
N GLY A 3 1.12 19.17 15.47
CA GLY A 3 1.08 18.37 14.23
C GLY A 3 1.54 16.91 14.35
N TRP A 4 1.94 16.44 15.53
CA TRP A 4 2.27 15.03 15.76
C TRP A 4 1.12 14.28 16.41
N VAL A 5 0.83 13.09 15.91
CA VAL A 5 -0.07 12.13 16.56
C VAL A 5 0.74 10.98 17.17
N MET A 6 0.29 10.51 18.34
CA MET A 6 0.86 9.30 18.94
C MET A 6 0.33 8.08 18.20
N VAL A 7 1.26 7.24 17.72
CA VAL A 7 0.95 6.03 16.97
C VAL A 7 1.66 4.82 17.59
N PRO A 8 1.13 3.60 17.43
CA PRO A 8 1.77 2.42 18.00
C PRO A 8 3.09 2.10 17.29
N LYS A 9 4.08 1.66 18.08
CA LYS A 9 5.39 1.24 17.55
C LYS A 9 5.28 0.00 16.64
N ARG A 10 4.28 -0.86 16.87
CA ARG A 10 4.02 -2.07 16.07
C ARG A 10 2.56 -2.11 15.69
N LEU A 11 2.26 -2.46 14.45
CA LEU A 11 0.88 -2.65 14.00
C LEU A 11 0.44 -4.07 14.31
N THR A 12 -0.68 -4.21 15.02
CA THR A 12 -1.26 -5.52 15.35
C THR A 12 -2.77 -5.52 15.11
N ALA A 13 -3.42 -6.67 15.26
CA ALA A 13 -4.88 -6.70 15.18
C ALA A 13 -5.50 -6.17 16.49
N GLU A 14 -4.86 -6.45 17.61
CA GLU A 14 -5.31 -6.15 18.98
C GLU A 14 -5.30 -4.65 19.27
N ASN A 15 -4.41 -3.88 18.63
CA ASN A 15 -4.41 -2.42 18.72
C ASN A 15 -5.27 -1.74 17.64
N GLY A 16 -6.08 -2.50 16.90
CA GLY A 16 -7.00 -2.00 15.88
C GLY A 16 -6.36 -1.63 14.53
N ALA A 17 -5.02 -1.63 14.42
CA ALA A 17 -4.33 -1.19 13.21
C ALA A 17 -4.68 -2.03 11.98
N LYS A 18 -4.88 -3.35 12.16
CA LYS A 18 -5.24 -4.22 11.03
C LYS A 18 -6.59 -3.82 10.40
N GLY A 19 -7.60 -3.52 11.22
CA GLY A 19 -8.91 -3.10 10.74
C GLY A 19 -8.87 -1.71 10.09
N ALA A 20 -8.05 -0.80 10.62
CA ALA A 20 -7.91 0.55 10.11
C ALA A 20 -7.13 0.66 8.79
N LEU A 21 -6.25 -0.30 8.46
CA LEU A 21 -5.33 -0.18 7.33
C LEU A 21 -5.54 -1.24 6.23
N SER A 22 -6.14 -2.40 6.55
CA SER A 22 -6.33 -3.44 5.54
C SER A 22 -7.41 -3.03 4.55
N GLY A 23 -7.07 -3.00 3.25
CA GLY A 23 -8.00 -2.61 2.19
C GLY A 23 -7.95 -1.12 1.81
N GLU A 24 -7.31 -0.28 2.62
CA GLU A 24 -7.17 1.16 2.35
C GLU A 24 -6.13 1.47 1.27
N PHE A 25 -5.21 0.54 1.03
CA PHE A 25 -4.10 0.72 0.09
C PHE A 25 -4.20 -0.29 -1.04
N SER A 26 -4.04 0.19 -2.27
CA SER A 26 -3.92 -0.64 -3.47
C SER A 26 -2.92 -0.03 -4.43
N GLU A 27 -2.24 -0.88 -5.19
CA GLU A 27 -1.40 -0.46 -6.32
C GLU A 27 -2.13 -0.72 -7.63
N THR A 28 -2.08 0.24 -8.54
CA THR A 28 -2.53 0.04 -9.91
C THR A 28 -1.47 -0.76 -10.68
N THR A 29 -1.88 -1.85 -11.29
CA THR A 29 -1.04 -2.69 -12.15
C THR A 29 -1.83 -3.14 -13.37
N PHE A 30 -1.16 -3.80 -14.30
CA PHE A 30 -1.75 -4.27 -15.55
C PHE A 30 -1.57 -5.78 -15.68
N ILE A 31 -2.65 -6.47 -16.01
CA ILE A 31 -2.63 -7.86 -16.44
C ILE A 31 -2.86 -7.95 -17.94
N SER A 32 -2.48 -9.06 -18.55
CA SER A 32 -2.82 -9.32 -19.96
C SER A 32 -4.33 -9.50 -20.11
N CYS A 33 -4.89 -8.95 -21.20
CA CYS A 33 -6.27 -9.24 -21.57
C CYS A 33 -6.36 -10.69 -22.03
N LEU A 34 -7.19 -11.50 -21.35
CA LEU A 34 -7.33 -12.93 -21.62
C LEU A 34 -8.27 -13.24 -22.80
N GLU A 35 -9.06 -12.24 -23.20
CA GLU A 35 -10.07 -12.38 -24.27
C GLU A 35 -9.54 -11.96 -25.65
N CYS A 36 -8.48 -11.14 -25.71
CA CYS A 36 -8.03 -10.57 -26.99
C CYS A 36 -7.13 -11.52 -27.79
N PHE A 37 -6.35 -12.39 -27.13
CA PHE A 37 -5.29 -13.18 -27.80
C PHE A 37 -4.35 -12.37 -28.70
N GLY A 38 -4.22 -11.06 -28.47
CA GLY A 38 -3.45 -10.14 -29.32
C GLY A 38 -4.22 -9.49 -30.47
N ASP A 39 -5.55 -9.58 -30.46
CA ASP A 39 -6.43 -8.82 -31.37
C ASP A 39 -6.46 -7.33 -30.99
N ASP A 40 -6.26 -6.48 -31.99
CA ASP A 40 -6.27 -5.02 -31.87
C ASP A 40 -7.69 -4.45 -31.87
N ASP A 41 -8.72 -5.24 -32.22
CA ASP A 41 -10.14 -4.87 -32.19
C ASP A 41 -10.88 -5.58 -31.04
N CYS A 42 -10.29 -5.56 -29.85
CA CYS A 42 -10.85 -6.22 -28.66
C CYS A 42 -11.66 -5.25 -27.78
N ASP A 43 -12.97 -5.50 -27.66
CA ASP A 43 -13.92 -4.73 -26.84
C ASP A 43 -13.59 -4.72 -25.33
N THR A 44 -12.86 -5.72 -24.82
CA THR A 44 -12.57 -5.85 -23.38
C THR A 44 -11.41 -4.97 -22.93
N CYS A 45 -10.44 -4.71 -23.82
CA CYS A 45 -9.25 -3.94 -23.50
C CYS A 45 -9.02 -2.77 -24.48
N ASP A 46 -9.97 -2.48 -25.35
CA ASP A 46 -9.91 -1.46 -26.40
C ASP A 46 -8.61 -1.54 -27.22
N GLY A 47 -8.23 -2.76 -27.59
CA GLY A 47 -7.00 -3.04 -28.36
C GLY A 47 -5.68 -2.84 -27.59
N SER A 48 -5.70 -2.47 -26.30
CA SER A 48 -4.47 -2.25 -25.52
C SER A 48 -3.72 -3.54 -25.17
N GLY A 49 -4.39 -4.69 -25.25
CA GLY A 49 -3.88 -6.00 -24.84
C GLY A 49 -3.68 -6.15 -23.32
N ARG A 50 -4.04 -5.14 -22.52
CA ARG A 50 -3.85 -5.13 -21.07
C ARG A 50 -5.08 -4.59 -20.35
N ILE A 51 -5.31 -5.06 -19.13
CA ILE A 51 -6.40 -4.61 -18.27
C ILE A 51 -5.79 -4.00 -17.02
N GLU A 52 -6.19 -2.77 -16.70
CA GLU A 52 -5.83 -2.12 -15.44
C GLU A 52 -6.57 -2.81 -14.27
N ILE A 53 -5.82 -3.18 -13.24
CA ILE A 53 -6.37 -3.74 -12.01
C ILE A 53 -5.79 -3.02 -10.79
N LYS A 54 -6.53 -3.04 -9.69
CA LYS A 54 -6.06 -2.60 -8.37
C LYS A 54 -5.76 -3.80 -7.50
N VAL A 55 -4.49 -3.99 -7.18
CA VAL A 55 -4.04 -5.06 -6.27
C VAL A 55 -3.94 -4.48 -4.86
N PRO A 56 -4.71 -5.00 -3.88
CA PRO A 56 -4.64 -4.50 -2.51
C PRO A 56 -3.27 -4.80 -1.88
N VAL A 57 -2.73 -3.82 -1.16
CA VAL A 57 -1.47 -3.99 -0.43
C VAL A 57 -1.73 -4.92 0.76
N THR A 58 -0.95 -5.99 0.83
CA THR A 58 -1.16 -7.00 1.88
C THR A 58 -0.87 -6.45 3.28
N TRP A 59 -1.55 -6.98 4.29
CA TRP A 59 -1.28 -6.66 5.69
C TRP A 59 0.20 -6.85 6.07
N SER A 60 0.85 -7.89 5.56
CA SER A 60 2.29 -8.10 5.74
C SER A 60 3.14 -6.97 5.16
N THR A 61 2.83 -6.51 3.95
CA THR A 61 3.56 -5.40 3.31
C THR A 61 3.37 -4.09 4.07
N ILE A 62 2.15 -3.78 4.50
CA ILE A 62 1.85 -2.59 5.33
C ILE A 62 2.71 -2.59 6.60
N LYS A 63 2.79 -3.74 7.31
CA LYS A 63 3.65 -3.88 8.50
C LYS A 63 5.13 -3.63 8.18
N SER A 64 5.65 -4.22 7.11
CA SER A 64 7.05 -4.03 6.72
C SER A 64 7.39 -2.57 6.42
N ILE A 65 6.49 -1.84 5.75
CA ILE A 65 6.66 -0.41 5.48
C ILE A 65 6.65 0.38 6.79
N TRP A 66 5.69 0.09 7.67
CA TRP A 66 5.59 0.75 8.97
C TRP A 66 6.84 0.54 9.82
N ASP A 67 7.31 -0.71 9.93
CA ASP A 67 8.51 -1.07 10.69
C ASP A 67 9.74 -0.29 10.16
N LYS A 68 9.87 -0.13 8.85
CA LYS A 68 10.94 0.72 8.25
C LYS A 68 10.82 2.18 8.66
N GLY A 69 9.61 2.72 8.70
CA GLY A 69 9.37 4.08 9.21
C GLY A 69 9.79 4.21 10.68
N ILE A 70 9.34 3.28 11.53
CA ILE A 70 9.68 3.25 12.95
C ILE A 70 11.20 3.13 13.17
N GLU A 71 11.88 2.24 12.44
CA GLU A 71 13.34 2.09 12.49
C GLU A 71 14.04 3.42 12.20
N TYR A 72 13.64 4.10 11.11
CA TYR A 72 14.22 5.37 10.71
C TYR A 72 14.01 6.48 11.75
N PHE A 73 12.79 6.63 12.27
CA PHE A 73 12.47 7.68 13.23
C PHE A 73 13.00 7.38 14.64
N ALA A 74 13.12 6.11 15.03
CA ALA A 74 13.71 5.73 16.32
C ALA A 74 15.24 5.89 16.34
N ALA A 75 15.91 5.74 15.19
CA ALA A 75 17.36 5.89 15.08
C ALA A 75 17.82 7.36 15.07
N LYS A 76 16.93 8.31 14.78
CA LYS A 76 17.27 9.74 14.80
C LYS A 76 17.21 10.28 16.23
N PRO A 77 18.26 10.97 16.73
CA PRO A 77 18.14 11.67 17.99
C PRO A 77 17.00 12.68 17.86
N SER A 78 16.04 12.58 18.78
CA SER A 78 14.91 13.49 18.90
C SER A 78 15.46 14.91 18.77
N GLN A 79 15.14 15.59 17.67
CA GLN A 79 15.51 16.99 17.52
C GLN A 79 14.68 17.71 18.58
N GLU A 80 15.29 17.94 19.75
CA GLU A 80 14.72 18.79 20.78
C GLU A 80 14.47 20.15 20.14
N VAL A 81 13.18 20.44 19.92
CA VAL A 81 12.73 21.78 19.54
C VAL A 81 13.08 22.67 20.74
N LYS A 82 14.09 23.49 20.55
CA LYS A 82 14.56 24.48 21.51
C LYS A 82 13.58 25.64 21.61
#